data_AF-A0A1I0D2M9-F1
#
_entry.id   AF-A0A1I0D2M9-F1
#
_cell.length_a   1.000
_cell.length_b   1.000
_cell.length_c   1.000
_cell.angle_alpha   90.00
_cell.angle_beta   90.00
_cell.angle_gamma   90.00
#
_symmetry.space_group_name_H-M   'P 1'
#
loop_
_entity.id
_entity.type
_entity.pdbx_description
1 polymer ?
#
loop_
_entity_poly.entity_id
_entity_poly.type
_entity_poly.pdbx_seq_one_letter_code
_entity_poly.pdbx_strand_id
1 'polypeptide(L)' 'MTNQDPQELLNQKHKLDEQKRQFTNFSRSVSGHGELEAGQEFSHDRISDDQNRMKSVENRRD' A
#
# COMPACT_ATOMS: atom_id res chain seq x y z
N MET A 1 8.60 20.54 -23.24
CA MET A 1 8.22 19.18 -22.79
C MET A 1 9.50 18.47 -22.43
N THR A 2 9.55 17.76 -21.30
CA THR A 2 10.76 17.04 -20.90
C THR A 2 11.03 15.92 -21.92
N ASN A 3 12.20 15.94 -22.56
CA ASN A 3 12.64 14.91 -23.51
C ASN A 3 13.06 13.63 -22.78
N GLN A 4 12.27 13.19 -21.80
CA GLN A 4 12.58 11.98 -21.05
C GLN A 4 12.07 10.79 -21.84
N ASP A 5 13.00 9.94 -22.27
CA ASP A 5 12.68 8.66 -22.88
C ASP A 5 11.86 7.82 -21.86
N PRO A 6 10.62 7.41 -22.20
CA PRO A 6 9.80 6.58 -21.33
C PRO A 6 10.50 5.32 -20.84
N GLN A 7 11.39 4.74 -21.66
CA GLN A 7 12.11 3.52 -21.32
C GLN A 7 13.18 3.78 -20.25
N GLU A 8 13.87 4.92 -20.32
CA GLU A 8 14.82 5.34 -19.30
C GLU A 8 14.11 5.63 -17.98
N LEU A 9 12.94 6.27 -18.04
CA LEU A 9 12.14 6.57 -16.85
C LEU A 9 11.65 5.29 -16.16
N LEU A 10 11.19 4.31 -16.95
CA LEU A 10 10.78 3.00 -16.42
C LEU A 10 11.96 2.27 -15.77
N ASN A 11 13.13 2.29 -16.41
CA ASN A 11 14.35 1.70 -15.86
C ASN A 11 14.78 2.38 -14.54
N GLN A 12 14.67 3.70 -14.46
CA GLN A 12 14.94 4.45 -13.22
C GLN A 12 13.96 4.06 -12.12
N LYS A 13 12.66 3.95 -12.43
CA LYS A 13 11.63 3.51 -11.49
C LYS A 13 11.94 2.11 -10.93
N HIS A 14 12.32 1.15 -11.78
CA HIS A 14 12.70 -0.19 -11.32
C HIS A 14 13.91 -0.19 -10.39
N LYS A 15 14.92 0.65 -10.67
CA LYS A 15 16.08 0.81 -9.78
C LYS A 15 15.68 1.36 -8.41
N LEU A 16 14.80 2.35 -8.37
CA LEU A 16 14.30 2.94 -7.13
C LEU A 16 13.44 1.94 -6.33
N ASP A 17 12.62 1.15 -7.00
CA ASP A 17 11.84 0.09 -6.35
C ASP A 17 12.73 -0.96 -5.70
N GLU A 18 13.81 -1.37 -6.38
CA GLU A 18 14.78 -2.32 -5.86
C GLU A 18 15.46 -1.78 -4.60
N GLN A 19 15.90 -0.52 -4.63
CA GLN A 19 16.50 0.15 -3.46
C GLN A 19 15.50 0.23 -2.30
N LYS A 20 14.24 0.57 -2.56
CA LYS A 20 13.18 0.61 -1.54
C LYS A 20 12.94 -0.77 -0.93
N ARG A 21 12.94 -1.82 -1.74
CA ARG A 21 12.81 -3.21 -1.28
C ARG A 21 13.97 -3.59 -0.36
N GLN A 22 15.21 -3.31 -0.79
CA GLN A 22 16.41 -3.59 0.00
C GLN A 22 16.41 -2.85 1.33
N PHE A 23 16.08 -1.54 1.32
CA PHE A 23 15.98 -0.74 2.53
C PHE A 23 14.92 -1.28 3.50
N THR A 24 13.75 -1.66 2.98
CA THR A 24 12.65 -2.20 3.81
C THR A 24 13.06 -3.53 4.44
N ASN A 25 13.71 -4.41 3.67
CA ASN A 25 14.20 -5.69 4.18
C ASN A 25 15.29 -5.48 5.24
N PHE A 26 16.23 -4.57 4.99
CA PHE A 26 17.25 -4.21 5.96
C PHE A 26 16.63 -3.67 7.26
N SER A 27 15.73 -2.70 7.14
CA SER A 27 15.04 -2.12 8.30
C SER A 27 14.30 -3.18 9.10
N ARG A 28 13.59 -4.11 8.44
CA ARG A 28 12.95 -5.25 9.11
C ARG A 28 13.95 -6.20 9.78
N SER A 29 15.10 -6.44 9.15
CA SER A 29 16.13 -7.31 9.72
C SER A 29 16.82 -6.73 10.94
N VAL A 30 17.05 -5.41 10.96
CA VAL A 30 17.73 -4.71 12.06
C VAL A 30 16.77 -4.40 13.20
N SER A 31 15.54 -4.01 12.89
CA SER A 31 14.56 -3.63 13.91
C SER A 31 13.97 -4.84 14.67
N GLY A 32 14.29 -6.08 14.30
CA GLY A 32 13.71 -7.29 14.91
C GLY A 32 12.17 -7.30 14.86
N HIS A 33 11.53 -8.22 15.59
CA HIS A 33 10.14 -8.03 16.01
C HIS A 33 10.11 -6.86 17.00
N GLY A 34 10.23 -5.63 16.48
CA GLY A 34 9.99 -4.43 17.27
C GLY A 34 8.64 -4.58 17.96
N GLU A 35 8.62 -4.28 19.26
CA GLU A 35 7.42 -4.43 20.08
C GLU A 35 6.23 -3.79 19.34
N LEU A 36 5.15 -4.55 19.17
CA LEU A 36 3.88 -3.98 18.76
C LEU A 36 3.62 -2.85 19.75
N GLU A 37 3.50 -1.63 19.22
CA GLU A 37 3.26 -0.44 20.03
C GLU A 37 2.12 -0.73 21.01
N ALA A 38 2.44 -0.69 22.31
CA ALA A 38 1.50 -1.04 23.36
C ALA A 38 0.27 -0.13 23.25
N GLY A 39 -0.86 -0.69 22.79
CA GLY A 39 -2.10 0.05 22.55
C GLY A 39 -2.60 0.06 21.11
N GLN A 40 -1.93 -0.59 20.15
CA GLN A 40 -2.50 -0.81 18.81
C GLN A 40 -3.57 -1.92 18.84
N GLU A 41 -4.71 -1.63 19.47
CA GLU A 41 -5.91 -2.45 19.33
C GLU A 41 -6.58 -2.08 18.00
N PHE A 42 -6.50 -2.97 17.00
CA PHE A 42 -7.33 -2.83 15.82
C PHE A 42 -8.79 -3.05 16.25
N SER A 43 -9.63 -2.01 16.16
CA SER A 43 -11.07 -2.19 16.32
C SER A 43 -11.56 -3.24 15.32
N HIS A 44 -12.27 -4.25 15.83
CA HIS A 44 -12.93 -5.28 15.03
C HIS A 44 -14.38 -4.88 14.70
N ASP A 45 -14.79 -3.64 14.99
CA ASP A 45 -16.13 -3.10 14.71
C ASP A 45 -16.27 -2.76 13.22
N ARG A 46 -15.97 -3.73 12.37
CA ARG A 46 -16.38 -3.71 10.96
C ARG A 46 -17.88 -3.95 10.93
N ILE A 47 -18.65 -2.91 11.25
CA ILE A 47 -20.06 -2.87 10.86
C ILE A 47 -20.05 -2.98 9.34
N SER A 48 -20.80 -3.94 8.81
CA SER A 48 -21.03 -4.04 7.37
C SER A 48 -21.52 -2.68 6.89
N ASP A 49 -20.70 -2.03 6.06
CA ASP A 49 -20.95 -0.69 5.57
C ASP A 49 -22.24 -0.70 4.73
N ASP A 50 -23.36 -0.37 5.38
CA ASP A 50 -24.68 -0.32 4.76
C ASP A 50 -24.70 0.68 3.58
N GLN A 51 -23.80 1.68 3.55
CA GLN A 51 -23.65 2.60 2.42
C GLN A 51 -23.09 1.87 1.19
N ASN A 52 -22.09 1.00 1.37
CA ASN A 52 -21.57 0.16 0.28
C ASN A 52 -22.61 -0.86 -0.20
N ARG A 53 -23.46 -1.38 0.69
CA ARG A 53 -24.58 -2.24 0.32
C ARG A 53 -25.57 -1.52 -0.60
N MET A 54 -25.91 -0.26 -0.32
CA MET A 54 -26.83 0.54 -1.13
C MET A 54 -26.27 0.82 -2.54
N LYS A 55 -25.00 1.21 -2.65
CA LYS A 55 -24.33 1.44 -3.95
C LYS A 55 -24.28 0.20 -4.84
N SER A 56 -24.16 -0.98 -4.23
CA SER A 56 -24.12 -2.26 -4.94
C SER A 56 -25.45 -2.62 -5.60
N VAL A 57 -26.57 -2.16 -5.02
CA VAL A 57 -27.93 -2.42 -5.53
C VAL A 57 -28.27 -1.48 -6.68
N GLU A 58 -27.86 -0.20 -6.58
CA GLU A 58 -28.04 0.78 -7.64
C GLU A 58 -27.24 0.41 -8.90
N ASN A 59 -25.97 0.00 -8.75
CA ASN A 59 -25.11 -0.40 -9.88
C ASN A 59 -25.50 -1.72 -10.57
N ARG A 60 -26.51 -2.47 -10.08
CA ARG A 60 -27.02 -3.69 -10.73
C ARG A 60 -28.27 -3.45 -11.58
N ARG A 61 -28.82 -2.24 -11.58
CA ARG A 61 -30.05 -1.90 -12.30
C ARG A 61 -29.81 -1.20 -13.64
N ASP A 62 -28.56 -1.04 -14.03
CA ASP A 62 -28.14 -0.61 -15.37
C ASP A 62 -27.56 -1.79 -16.18
#